data_AF-A0A5A5TJG0-F1
#
_entry.id   AF-A0A5A5TJG0-F1
#
_cell.length_a   1.000
_cell.length_b   1.000
_cell.length_c   1.000
_cell.angle_alpha   90.00
_cell.angle_beta   90.00
_cell.angle_gamma   90.00
#
_symmetry.space_group_name_H-M   'P 1'
#
loop_
_entity.id
_entity.type
_entity.pdbx_description
1 polymer ?
#
loop_
_entity_poly.entity_id
_entity_poly.type
_entity_poly.pdbx_seq_one_letter_code
_entity_poly.pdbx_strand_id
1 'polypeptide(L)'
;MNTPRQTFKDVRRQHRITLSMLIEDTQLEPQIVLLMDTQSIGTPIHIDQLLASLTRLSGTEYSRRAKNIRDITFKLNPDYNSITPMEISTRLEEDSRELQRIPG
;
A
#
# COMPACT_ATOMS: atom_id res chain seq x y z
N MET A 1 14.58 22.81 2.12
CA MET A 1 15.01 21.40 2.09
C MET A 1 13.97 20.60 1.34
N ASN A 2 14.34 19.93 0.24
CA ASN A 2 13.43 19.03 -0.48
C ASN A 2 13.45 17.68 0.23
N THR A 3 12.48 17.42 1.11
CA THR A 3 12.27 16.08 1.68
C THR A 3 12.01 15.11 0.53
N PRO A 4 12.73 13.98 0.41
CA PRO A 4 12.48 13.00 -0.64
C PRO A 4 11.02 12.55 -0.57
N ARG A 5 10.36 12.44 -1.73
CA ARG A 5 8.97 12.00 -1.82
C ARG A 5 8.90 10.53 -1.42
N GLN A 6 8.22 10.21 -0.32
CA GLN A 6 7.97 8.83 0.09
C GLN A 6 6.73 8.28 -0.61
N THR A 7 6.84 7.06 -1.15
CA THR A 7 5.71 6.32 -1.74
C THR A 7 4.92 5.55 -0.67
N PHE A 8 3.74 5.05 -1.02
CA PHE A 8 2.93 4.22 -0.11
C PHE A 8 3.73 3.02 0.42
N LYS A 9 4.46 2.37 -0.48
CA LYS A 9 5.33 1.24 -0.15
C LYS A 9 6.44 1.60 0.83
N ASP A 10 7.08 2.76 0.65
CA ASP A 10 8.16 3.20 1.53
C ASP A 10 7.66 3.43 2.95
N VAL A 11 6.54 4.13 3.10
CA VAL A 11 5.91 4.39 4.40
C VAL A 11 5.49 3.08 5.06
N ARG A 12 4.82 2.20 4.32
CA ARG A 12 4.40 0.89 4.81
C ARG A 12 5.60 0.08 5.32
N ARG A 13 6.71 0.06 4.57
CA ARG A 13 7.94 -0.62 4.97
C ARG A 13 8.62 0.01 6.17
N GLN A 14 8.65 1.33 6.26
CA GLN A 14 9.17 2.06 7.43
C GLN A 14 8.44 1.62 8.71
N HIS A 15 7.13 1.41 8.64
CA HIS A 15 6.32 0.96 9.77
C HIS A 15 6.18 -0.57 9.89
N ARG A 16 6.89 -1.35 9.08
CA ARG A 16 6.83 -2.83 9.04
C ARG A 16 5.42 -3.40 8.86
N ILE A 17 4.56 -2.69 8.13
CA ILE A 17 3.19 -3.14 7.87
C ILE A 17 3.20 -4.05 6.63
N THR A 18 2.71 -5.28 6.75
CA THR A 18 2.65 -6.19 5.59
C THR A 18 1.45 -5.85 4.69
N LEU A 19 1.51 -6.28 3.43
CA LEU A 19 0.35 -6.20 2.53
C LEU A 19 -0.85 -6.99 3.09
N SER A 20 -0.61 -8.15 3.71
CA SER A 20 -1.68 -8.94 4.33
C SER A 20 -2.38 -8.19 5.46
N MET A 21 -1.65 -7.46 6.30
CA MET A 21 -2.25 -6.62 7.36
C MET A 21 -3.19 -5.56 6.78
N LEU A 22 -2.80 -4.92 5.67
CA LEU A 22 -3.65 -3.94 4.99
C LEU A 22 -4.89 -4.59 4.36
N ILE A 23 -4.74 -5.77 3.76
CA ILE A 23 -5.86 -6.54 3.19
C ILE A 23 -6.85 -6.90 4.29
N GLU A 24 -6.36 -7.42 5.42
CA GLU A 24 -7.19 -7.80 6.56
C GLU A 24 -7.91 -6.59 7.19
N ASP A 25 -7.23 -5.46 7.36
CA ASP A 25 -7.82 -4.29 7.99
C ASP A 25 -8.76 -3.51 7.05
N THR A 26 -8.51 -3.50 5.73
CA THR A 26 -9.37 -2.80 4.76
C THR A 26 -10.48 -3.65 4.15
N GLN A 27 -10.34 -4.98 4.17
CA GLN A 27 -11.19 -5.93 3.45
C GLN A 27 -11.22 -5.68 1.92
N LEU A 28 -10.20 -5.00 1.39
CA LEU A 28 -10.06 -4.80 -0.05
C LEU A 28 -9.52 -6.06 -0.73
N GLU A 29 -9.84 -6.20 -2.02
CA GLU A 29 -9.29 -7.29 -2.81
C GLU A 29 -7.75 -7.18 -2.90
N PRO A 30 -7.01 -8.29 -2.75
CA PRO A 30 -5.55 -8.28 -2.74
C PRO A 30 -4.92 -7.59 -3.96
N GLN A 31 -5.50 -7.75 -5.15
CA GLN A 31 -5.03 -7.11 -6.38
C GLN A 31 -5.05 -5.57 -6.30
N ILE A 32 -6.02 -4.98 -5.61
CA ILE A 32 -6.11 -3.53 -5.42
C ILE A 32 -4.95 -3.05 -4.54
N VAL A 33 -4.72 -3.74 -3.42
CA VAL A 33 -3.65 -3.41 -2.47
C VAL A 33 -2.28 -3.55 -3.14
N LEU A 34 -2.07 -4.61 -3.93
CA LEU A 34 -0.85 -4.86 -4.68
C LEU A 34 -0.58 -3.81 -5.77
N LEU A 35 -1.59 -3.44 -6.57
CA LEU A 35 -1.43 -2.42 -7.61
C LEU A 35 -1.14 -1.05 -7.03
N MET A 36 -1.74 -0.72 -5.89
CA MET A 36 -1.46 0.53 -5.22
C MET A 36 -0.06 0.54 -4.58
N ASP A 37 0.38 -0.56 -3.97
CA ASP A 37 1.74 -0.65 -3.40
C ASP A 37 2.84 -0.61 -4.48
N THR A 38 2.64 -1.30 -5.60
CA THR A 38 3.67 -1.46 -6.62
C THR A 38 3.66 -0.38 -7.70
N GLN A 39 2.47 0.09 -8.08
CA GLN A 39 2.27 1.00 -9.22
C GLN A 39 1.58 2.29 -8.83
N SER A 40 1.18 2.45 -7.56
CA SER A 40 0.43 3.61 -7.08
C SER A 40 -0.86 3.86 -7.87
N ILE A 41 -1.52 2.79 -8.31
CA ILE A 41 -2.81 2.79 -9.02
C ILE A 41 -3.92 2.49 -8.03
N GLY A 42 -4.97 3.32 -8.01
CA GLY A 42 -6.14 3.10 -7.17
C GLY A 42 -7.24 4.13 -7.41
N THR A 43 -8.47 3.79 -7.01
CA THR A 43 -9.58 4.77 -6.98
C THR A 43 -9.44 5.66 -5.73
N PRO A 44 -10.04 6.86 -5.73
CA PRO A 44 -10.10 7.72 -4.55
C PRO A 44 -10.57 7.01 -3.27
N ILE A 45 -11.56 6.13 -3.39
CA ILE A 45 -12.15 5.40 -2.27
C ILE A 45 -11.16 4.38 -1.70
N HIS A 46 -10.53 3.56 -2.55
CA HIS A 46 -9.54 2.57 -2.11
C HIS A 46 -8.33 3.24 -1.47
N ILE A 47 -7.89 4.38 -2.02
CA ILE A 47 -6.79 5.15 -1.45
C ILE A 47 -7.16 5.67 -0.06
N ASP A 48 -8.35 6.24 0.13
CA ASP A 48 -8.78 6.70 1.45
C ASP A 48 -8.86 5.56 2.46
N GLN A 49 -9.37 4.39 2.05
CA GLN A 49 -9.42 3.20 2.91
C GLN A 49 -8.02 2.74 3.33
N LEU A 50 -7.07 2.70 2.39
CA LEU A 50 -5.70 2.25 2.67
C LEU A 50 -4.89 3.26 3.48
N LEU A 51 -5.09 4.57 3.28
CA LEU A 51 -4.48 5.59 4.13
C LEU A 51 -5.05 5.57 5.56
N ALA A 52 -6.36 5.34 5.71
CA ALA A 52 -6.99 5.17 7.02
C ALA A 52 -6.47 3.91 7.74
N SER A 53 -6.31 2.81 7.01
CA SER A 53 -5.70 1.58 7.52
C SER A 53 -4.25 1.79 7.95
N LEU A 54 -3.44 2.41 7.09
CA LEU A 54 -2.05 2.75 7.39
C LEU A 54 -1.96 3.64 8.63
N THR A 55 -2.90 4.58 8.80
CA THR A 55 -2.98 5.43 9.99
C THR A 55 -3.22 4.62 11.26
N ARG A 56 -4.20 3.71 11.24
CA ARG A 56 -4.50 2.84 12.38
C ARG A 56 -3.33 1.92 12.74
N LEU A 57 -2.71 1.30 11.74
CA LEU A 57 -1.65 0.32 11.93
C LEU A 57 -0.30 0.94 12.32
N SER A 58 0.00 2.15 11.84
CA SER A 58 1.26 2.85 12.13
C SER A 58 1.20 3.81 13.32
N GLY A 59 -0.01 4.24 13.72
CA GLY A 59 -0.22 5.33 14.67
C GLY A 59 0.12 6.73 14.14
N THR A 60 0.47 6.87 12.85
CA THR A 60 0.80 8.15 12.19
C THR A 60 -0.32 8.57 11.27
N GLU A 61 -0.78 9.83 11.33
CA GLU A 61 -1.91 10.28 10.49
C GLU A 61 -1.53 10.43 9.01
N TYR A 62 -2.26 9.72 8.14
CA TYR A 62 -2.16 9.81 6.69
C TYR A 62 -3.53 10.15 6.07
N SER A 63 -3.58 11.20 5.26
CA SER A 63 -4.78 11.55 4.48
C SER A 63 -4.44 12.21 3.15
N ARG A 64 -5.38 12.15 2.19
CA ARG A 64 -5.24 12.84 0.89
C ARG A 64 -5.10 14.36 1.03
N ARG A 65 -5.65 14.97 2.10
CA ARG A 65 -5.67 16.43 2.33
C ARG A 65 -4.47 16.94 3.14
N ALA A 66 -3.95 16.15 4.08
CA ALA A 66 -2.89 16.59 4.99
C ALA A 66 -1.48 16.63 4.37
N LYS A 67 -1.28 16.06 3.16
CA LYS A 67 0.04 15.77 2.52
C LYS A 67 0.94 14.90 3.41
N ASN A 68 1.16 13.64 3.05
CA ASN A 68 2.41 12.90 3.41
C ASN A 68 2.71 11.62 2.60
N ILE A 69 2.06 11.40 1.44
CA ILE A 69 2.53 10.41 0.44
C ILE A 69 2.35 11.08 -0.92
N ARG A 70 3.44 11.50 -1.57
CA ARG A 70 3.42 12.21 -2.86
C ARG A 70 3.85 11.24 -3.96
N ASP A 71 3.17 11.31 -5.10
CA ASP A 71 3.29 10.46 -6.32
C ASP A 71 2.31 9.28 -6.46
N ILE A 72 1.17 9.28 -5.75
CA ILE A 72 0.05 8.40 -6.14
C ILE A 72 -0.64 8.98 -7.37
N THR A 73 -0.40 8.36 -8.53
CA THR A 73 -1.02 8.77 -9.80
C THR A 73 -2.35 8.05 -9.96
N PHE A 74 -3.45 8.80 -9.90
CA PHE A 74 -4.80 8.29 -10.11
C PHE A 74 -5.01 7.92 -11.59
N LYS A 75 -4.61 6.72 -11.99
CA LYS A 75 -5.09 6.12 -13.24
C LYS A 75 -6.32 5.28 -12.91
N LEU A 76 -7.50 5.78 -13.29
CA LEU A 76 -8.71 4.97 -13.42
C LEU A 76 -8.49 4.03 -14.61
N ASN A 77 -7.80 2.92 -14.41
CA ASN A 77 -7.80 1.82 -15.36
C ASN A 77 -8.16 0.53 -14.60
N PRO A 78 -9.38 0.00 -14.78
CA PRO A 78 -9.99 -0.99 -13.89
C PRO A 78 -9.51 -2.43 -14.11
N ASP A 79 -8.42 -2.67 -14.85
CA ASP A 79 -7.99 -4.03 -15.15
C ASP A 79 -7.20 -4.66 -13.99
N TYR A 80 -7.79 -4.61 -12.79
CA TYR A 80 -7.32 -5.33 -11.60
C TYR A 80 -7.22 -6.85 -11.86
N ASN A 81 -7.90 -7.34 -12.90
CA ASN A 81 -7.87 -8.73 -13.36
C ASN A 81 -6.58 -9.11 -14.09
N SER A 82 -5.68 -8.16 -14.36
CA SER A 82 -4.39 -8.47 -14.99
C SER A 82 -3.43 -9.21 -14.06
N ILE A 83 -3.72 -9.28 -12.75
CA ILE A 83 -2.89 -9.99 -11.77
C ILE A 83 -3.51 -11.36 -11.49
N THR A 84 -2.76 -12.43 -11.74
CA THR A 84 -3.22 -13.79 -11.47
C THR A 84 -3.19 -14.12 -9.97
N PRO A 85 -4.04 -15.06 -9.50
CA PRO A 85 -3.99 -15.52 -8.11
C PRO A 85 -2.61 -16.02 -7.67
N MET A 86 -1.84 -16.63 -8.58
CA MET A 86 -0.49 -17.10 -8.29
C MET A 86 0.46 -15.93 -8.02
N GLU A 87 0.42 -14.89 -8.85
CA GLU A 87 1.22 -13.68 -8.65
C GLU A 87 0.86 -12.98 -7.33
N ILE A 88 -0.43 -12.94 -6.98
CA ILE A 88 -0.89 -12.40 -5.69
C ILE A 88 -0.23 -13.16 -4.54
N SER A 89 -0.37 -14.49 -4.50
CA SER A 89 0.19 -15.31 -3.43
C SER A 89 1.70 -15.17 -3.32
N THR A 90 2.42 -15.23 -4.44
CA THR A 90 3.88 -15.03 -4.47
C THR A 90 4.25 -13.67 -3.89
N ARG A 91 3.53 -12.61 -4.25
CA ARG A 91 3.89 -11.26 -3.80
C ARG A 91 3.60 -11.01 -2.32
N LEU A 92 2.56 -11.62 -1.77
CA LEU A 92 2.27 -11.56 -0.32
C LEU A 92 3.31 -12.31 0.50
N GLU A 93 3.78 -13.47 0.02
CA GLU A 93 4.87 -14.21 0.66
C GLU A 93 6.19 -13.45 0.61
N GLU A 94 6.54 -12.88 -0.55
CA GLU A 94 7.74 -12.07 -0.71
C GLU A 94 7.73 -10.85 0.21
N ASP A 95 6.63 -10.10 0.27
CA ASP A 95 6.50 -8.92 1.12
C ASP A 95 6.72 -9.25 2.60
N SER A 96 6.09 -10.33 3.06
CA SER A 96 6.24 -10.81 4.43
C SER A 96 7.70 -11.18 4.75
N ARG A 97 8.38 -11.88 3.83
CA ARG A 97 9.79 -12.26 3.98
C ARG A 97 10.73 -11.06 3.93
N GLU A 98 10.47 -10.09 3.06
CA GLU A 98 11.27 -8.87 2.95
C GLU A 98 11.21 -8.05 4.25
N LEU A 99 10.03 -7.88 4.82
CA LEU A 99 9.84 -7.11 6.06
C LEU A 99 10.46 -7.78 7.29
N GLN A 100 10.49 -9.11 7.34
CA GLN A 100 11.21 -9.86 8.37
C GLN A 100 12.73 -9.68 8.33
N ARG A 101 13.29 -9.28 7.17
CA ARG A 101 14.73 -9.06 6.99
C ARG A 101 15.19 -7.64 7.33
N ILE A 102 14.27 -6.71 7.60
CA ILE A 102 14.63 -5.32 7.95
C ILE A 102 15.02 -5.29 9.44
N PRO A 103 16.29 -4.99 9.78
CA PRO A 103 16.75 -4.99 11.16
C PRO A 103 16.01 -3.97 12.02
N GLY A 104 15.87 -4.35 13.31
CA GLY A 104 15.18 -3.71 14.43
C GLY A 104 15.38 -2.21 14.57
#